data_AF-A0A7Y5HJJ5-F1
#
_entry.id   AF-A0A7Y5HJJ5-F1
#
_cell.length_a   1.000
_cell.length_b   1.000
_cell.length_c   1.000
_cell.angle_alpha   90.00
_cell.angle_beta   90.00
_cell.angle_gamma   90.00
#
_symmetry.space_group_name_H-M   'P 1'
#
loop_
_entity.id
_entity.type
_entity.pdbx_description
1 polymer ?
#
loop_
_entity_poly.entity_id
_entity_poly.type
_entity_poly.pdbx_seq_one_letter_code
_entity_poly.pdbx_strand_id
1 'polypeptide(L)'
;MMCTVAFDLPGLREARRRGDVLVLVDVLSFSTAVAAGTARGVVFLPAGSARRAKLLSLEEDAVPSVGRREGGPGKYTLSPSSYDGAPAGLRVALRSPN
;
A
#
# COMPACT_ATOMS: atom_id res chain seq x y z
N MET A 1 15.29 2.18 -24.68
CA MET A 1 14.57 2.49 -23.43
C MET A 1 15.61 2.48 -22.31
N MET A 2 15.80 3.57 -21.57
CA MET A 2 16.71 3.58 -20.42
C MET A 2 15.92 3.25 -19.14
N CYS A 3 16.50 2.43 -18.28
CA CYS A 3 15.97 2.13 -16.95
C CYS A 3 16.94 2.73 -15.92
N THR A 4 16.40 3.46 -14.93
CA THR A 4 17.19 4.04 -13.85
C THR A 4 16.65 3.54 -12.53
N VAL A 5 17.56 3.10 -11.66
CA VAL A 5 17.25 2.77 -10.28
C VAL A 5 17.66 3.94 -9.41
N ALA A 6 16.72 4.40 -8.60
CA ALA A 6 16.96 5.42 -7.59
C ALA A 6 16.22 5.01 -6.31
N PHE A 7 16.67 5.57 -5.20
CA PHE A 7 16.08 5.32 -3.90
C PHE A 7 15.37 6.59 -3.42
N ASP A 8 14.58 6.47 -2.37
CA ASP A 8 14.04 7.58 -1.57
C ASP A 8 13.26 8.70 -2.33
N LEU A 9 12.94 9.77 -1.58
CA LEU A 9 12.17 10.91 -2.08
C LEU A 9 12.93 11.74 -3.13
N PRO A 10 14.22 12.09 -2.94
CA PRO A 10 15.05 12.64 -4.00
C PRO A 10 14.97 11.87 -5.34
N GLY A 11 15.15 10.54 -5.32
CA GLY A 11 15.07 9.73 -6.53
C GLY A 11 13.70 9.82 -7.20
N LEU A 12 12.63 9.70 -6.41
CA LEU A 12 11.25 9.84 -6.87
C LEU A 12 10.98 11.22 -7.49
N ARG A 13 11.45 12.30 -6.85
CA ARG A 13 11.24 13.68 -7.33
C ARG A 13 11.92 13.92 -8.67
N GLU A 14 13.13 13.40 -8.83
CA GLU A 14 13.89 13.54 -10.08
C GLU A 14 13.24 12.75 -11.22
N ALA A 15 12.86 11.49 -10.98
CA ALA A 15 12.12 10.70 -11.97
C ALA A 15 10.77 11.35 -12.34
N ARG A 16 10.07 11.94 -11.35
CA ARG A 16 8.85 12.74 -11.60
C ARG A 16 9.12 13.97 -12.46
N ARG A 17 10.22 14.70 -12.24
CA ARG A 17 10.59 15.87 -13.05
C ARG A 17 10.82 15.49 -14.51
N ARG A 18 11.42 14.33 -14.78
CA ARG A 18 11.65 13.82 -16.13
C ARG A 18 10.39 13.29 -16.82
N GLY A 19 9.32 13.04 -16.07
CA GLY A 19 8.10 12.44 -16.60
C GLY A 19 8.24 10.93 -16.86
N ASP A 20 9.11 10.25 -16.10
CA ASP A 20 9.33 8.82 -16.23
C ASP A 20 8.11 8.01 -15.77
N VAL A 21 7.97 6.79 -16.30
CA VAL A 21 7.12 5.77 -15.69
C VAL A 21 7.81 5.27 -14.42
N LEU A 22 7.09 5.31 -13.29
CA LEU A 22 7.63 4.96 -11.98
C LEU A 22 7.19 3.57 -11.56
N VAL A 23 8.15 2.73 -11.13
CA VAL A 23 7.90 1.45 -10.48
C VAL A 23 8.39 1.56 -9.03
N LEU A 24 7.46 1.55 -8.08
CA LEU A 24 7.78 1.60 -6.65
C LEU A 24 8.09 0.19 -6.15
N VAL A 25 9.27 0.02 -5.56
CA VAL A 25 9.74 -1.25 -5.00
C VAL A 25 9.98 -1.09 -3.50
N ASP A 26 9.19 -1.80 -2.70
CA ASP A 26 9.37 -1.98 -1.26
C ASP A 26 9.01 -3.42 -0.89
N VAL A 27 10.04 -4.27 -0.93
CA VAL A 27 9.89 -5.72 -0.75
C VAL A 27 9.39 -6.07 0.67
N LEU A 28 9.79 -5.30 1.69
CA LEU A 28 9.50 -5.57 3.11
C LEU A 28 8.90 -4.31 3.77
N SER A 29 7.67 -3.94 3.42
CA SER A 29 6.65 -4.86 2.88
C SER A 29 5.55 -4.23 2.03
N PHE A 30 5.63 -2.95 1.69
CA PHE A 30 4.52 -2.26 1.03
C PHE A 30 4.17 -2.83 -0.34
N SER A 31 5.12 -2.88 -1.29
CA SER A 31 4.79 -3.31 -2.66
C SER A 31 4.43 -4.79 -2.71
N THR A 32 5.01 -5.62 -1.84
CA THR A 32 4.65 -7.04 -1.72
C THR A 32 3.22 -7.22 -1.20
N ALA A 33 2.81 -6.45 -0.19
CA ALA A 33 1.45 -6.50 0.34
C ALA A 33 0.42 -6.00 -0.69
N VAL A 34 0.73 -4.91 -1.40
CA VAL A 34 -0.13 -4.39 -2.47
C VAL A 34 -0.26 -5.41 -3.59
N ALA A 35 0.83 -6.05 -4.03
CA ALA A 35 0.79 -7.09 -5.05
C ALA A 35 -0.08 -8.28 -4.62
N ALA A 36 0.09 -8.78 -3.39
CA ALA A 36 -0.70 -9.91 -2.87
C ALA A 36 -2.20 -9.59 -2.75
N GLY A 37 -2.55 -8.39 -2.27
CA GLY A 37 -3.95 -7.98 -2.15
C GLY A 37 -4.61 -7.70 -3.51
N THR A 38 -3.93 -6.97 -4.40
CA THR A 38 -4.47 -6.66 -5.74
C THR A 38 -4.69 -7.90 -6.59
N ALA A 39 -3.84 -8.93 -6.45
CA ALA A 39 -4.05 -10.23 -7.08
C ALA A 39 -5.36 -10.92 -6.65
N ARG A 40 -5.95 -10.51 -5.50
CA ARG A 40 -7.27 -10.95 -5.01
C ARG A 40 -8.40 -9.96 -5.29
N GLY A 41 -8.12 -8.87 -6.01
CA GLY A 41 -9.10 -7.82 -6.30
C GLY A 41 -9.30 -6.82 -5.16
N VAL A 42 -8.37 -6.73 -4.21
CA VAL A 42 -8.37 -5.67 -3.19
C VAL A 42 -8.00 -4.33 -3.83
N VAL A 43 -8.71 -3.27 -3.44
CA VAL A 43 -8.45 -1.88 -3.84
C VAL A 43 -7.74 -1.16 -2.70
N PHE A 44 -6.54 -0.64 -2.95
CA PHE A 44 -5.77 0.08 -1.95
C PHE A 44 -5.92 1.59 -2.07
N LEU A 45 -6.17 2.24 -0.94
CA LEU A 45 -6.16 3.70 -0.79
C LEU A 45 -4.90 4.10 0.01
N PRO A 46 -3.88 4.69 -0.62
CA PRO A 46 -2.65 5.06 0.09
C PRO A 46 -2.92 6.14 1.14
N ALA A 47 -2.69 5.82 2.41
CA ALA A 47 -2.96 6.71 3.53
C ALA A 47 -1.70 7.28 4.18
N GLY A 48 -0.59 6.54 4.16
CA GLY A 48 0.66 6.87 4.85
C GLY A 48 0.54 6.74 6.38
N SER A 49 -0.35 7.49 7.03
CA SER A 49 -0.52 7.48 8.49
C SER A 49 -1.78 6.76 8.96
N ALA A 50 -1.79 6.31 10.23
CA ALA A 50 -2.98 5.73 10.86
C ALA A 50 -4.15 6.74 10.93
N ARG A 51 -3.85 8.02 11.19
CA ARG A 51 -4.86 9.09 11.18
C ARG A 51 -5.52 9.23 9.82
N ARG A 52 -4.73 9.29 8.74
CA ARG A 52 -5.28 9.40 7.38
C ARG A 52 -6.00 8.12 6.95
N ALA A 53 -5.53 6.95 7.38
CA ALA A 53 -6.20 5.68 7.10
C ALA A 53 -7.62 5.65 7.71
N LYS A 54 -7.75 6.13 8.95
CA LYS A 54 -9.06 6.28 9.62
C LYS A 54 -9.98 7.29 8.91
N LEU A 55 -9.42 8.39 8.41
CA LEU A 55 -10.22 9.36 7.65
C LEU A 55 -10.70 8.77 6.32
N LEU A 56 -9.79 8.16 5.55
CA LEU A 56 -10.12 7.50 4.29
C LEU A 56 -11.13 6.37 4.47
N SER A 57 -11.08 5.61 5.57
CA SER A 57 -12.09 4.57 5.83
C SER A 57 -13.51 5.12 5.95
N LEU A 58 -13.66 6.35 6.45
CA LEU A 58 -14.95 7.01 6.59
C LEU A 58 -15.39 7.67 5.28
N GLU A 59 -14.44 8.25 4.53
CA GLU A 59 -14.69 8.97 3.27
C GLU A 59 -15.01 7.99 2.12
N GLU A 60 -14.41 6.81 2.11
CA GLU A 60 -14.30 5.96 0.92
C GLU A 60 -14.85 4.54 1.11
N ASP A 61 -15.63 4.27 2.15
CA ASP A 61 -16.15 2.94 2.51
C ASP A 61 -15.04 1.86 2.47
N ALA A 62 -13.97 2.12 3.21
CA ALA A 62 -12.78 1.29 3.26
C ALA A 62 -12.48 0.83 4.68
N VAL A 63 -11.71 -0.26 4.83
CA VAL A 63 -11.20 -0.68 6.14
C VAL A 63 -9.82 -0.06 6.39
N PRO A 64 -9.56 0.53 7.57
CA PRO A 64 -8.24 1.04 7.88
C PRO A 64 -7.30 -0.12 8.19
N SER A 65 -6.14 -0.14 7.54
CA SER A 65 -5.08 -1.08 7.89
C SER A 65 -4.51 -0.79 9.28
N VAL A 66 -4.12 -1.84 9.99
CA VAL A 66 -3.57 -1.79 11.35
C VAL A 66 -2.08 -2.13 11.36
N GLY A 67 -1.44 -2.01 12.53
CA GLY A 67 -0.04 -2.38 12.68
C GLY A 67 0.18 -3.87 12.60
N ARG A 68 1.39 -4.28 12.20
CA ARG A 68 1.76 -5.70 12.16
C ARG A 68 1.48 -6.41 13.49
N ARG A 69 1.74 -5.75 14.63
CA ARG A 69 1.47 -6.29 15.98
C ARG A 69 0.00 -6.35 16.35
N GLU A 70 -0.85 -5.62 15.63
CA GLU A 70 -2.29 -5.54 15.87
C GLU A 70 -3.08 -6.45 14.94
N GLY A 71 -2.39 -7.17 14.04
CA GLY A 71 -2.97 -8.06 13.04
C GLY A 71 -3.72 -9.25 13.64
N GLY A 72 -4.37 -10.02 12.77
CA GLY A 72 -5.20 -11.17 13.14
C GLY A 72 -6.37 -11.34 12.18
N PRO A 73 -7.29 -12.28 12.45
CA PRO A 73 -8.46 -12.51 11.62
C PRO A 73 -9.26 -11.22 11.38
N GLY A 74 -9.58 -10.95 10.12
CA GLY A 74 -10.33 -9.76 9.70
C GLY A 74 -9.56 -8.42 9.77
N LYS A 75 -8.26 -8.44 10.10
CA LYS A 75 -7.42 -7.24 10.18
C LYS A 75 -6.33 -7.25 9.13
N TYR A 76 -6.28 -6.17 8.35
CA TYR A 76 -5.33 -6.02 7.26
C TYR A 76 -4.12 -5.20 7.70
N THR A 77 -2.93 -5.61 7.28
CA THR A 77 -1.65 -4.99 7.66
C THR A 77 -0.74 -4.86 6.42
N LEU A 78 0.51 -4.47 6.62
CA LEU A 78 1.56 -4.62 5.59
C LEU A 78 2.05 -6.07 5.43
N SER A 79 1.51 -7.05 6.15
CA SER A 79 1.80 -8.46 5.89
C SER A 79 1.03 -8.93 4.64
N PRO A 80 1.70 -9.46 3.60
CA PRO A 80 1.01 -10.02 2.43
C PRO A 80 -0.01 -11.11 2.79
N SER A 81 0.31 -11.94 3.79
CA SER A 81 -0.58 -13.00 4.27
C SER A 81 -1.85 -12.47 4.96
N SER A 82 -1.89 -11.20 5.39
CA SER A 82 -3.12 -10.64 5.96
C SER A 82 -4.25 -10.48 4.94
N TYR A 83 -3.96 -10.62 3.65
CA TYR A 83 -4.95 -10.61 2.58
C TYR A 83 -5.41 -12.03 2.21
N ASP A 84 -4.94 -13.08 2.90
CA ASP A 84 -5.36 -14.46 2.67
C ASP A 84 -6.86 -14.60 2.92
N GLY A 85 -7.61 -14.86 1.83
CA GLY A 85 -9.07 -14.92 1.85
C GLY A 85 -9.77 -13.55 1.82
N ALA A 86 -9.06 -12.46 1.55
CA ALA A 86 -9.69 -11.15 1.35
C ALA A 86 -10.69 -11.21 0.17
N PRO A 87 -11.93 -10.72 0.36
CA PRO A 87 -12.91 -10.70 -0.72
C PRO A 87 -12.51 -9.69 -1.80
N ALA A 88 -12.83 -10.01 -3.05
CA ALA A 88 -12.66 -9.08 -4.16
C ALA A 88 -13.52 -7.82 -3.93
N GLY A 89 -13.00 -6.66 -4.30
CA GLY A 89 -13.66 -5.37 -4.07
C GLY A 89 -13.45 -4.80 -2.66
N LEU A 90 -12.81 -5.54 -1.75
CA LEU A 90 -12.41 -4.98 -0.45
C LEU A 90 -11.55 -3.73 -0.67
N ARG A 91 -11.95 -2.61 -0.05
CA ARG A 91 -11.20 -1.35 -0.07
C ARG A 91 -10.40 -1.23 1.22
N VAL A 92 -9.09 -1.04 1.13
CA VAL A 92 -8.19 -0.94 2.29
C VAL A 92 -7.47 0.40 2.28
N ALA A 93 -7.69 1.21 3.32
CA ALA A 93 -6.91 2.40 3.56
C ALA A 93 -5.55 2.01 4.17
N LEU A 94 -4.53 1.94 3.31
CA LEU A 94 -3.24 1.35 3.63
C LEU A 94 -2.27 2.38 4.20
N ARG A 95 -1.86 2.16 5.45
CA ARG A 95 -0.80 2.92 6.13
C ARG A 95 0.55 2.30 5.82
N SER A 96 1.56 3.15 5.63
CA SER A 96 2.95 2.75 5.41
C SER A 96 3.87 3.70 6.16
N PRO A 97 4.89 3.20 6.88
CA PRO A 97 5.90 4.06 7.50
C PRO A 97 6.91 4.64 6.48
N ASN A 98 6.90 4.13 5.25
CA ASN A 98 7.79 4.54 4.14
C ASN A 98 7.18 5.65 3.29
#